data_AF-A0A923Q475-F1
#
_entry.id   AF-A0A923Q475-F1
#
_cell.length_a   1.000
_cell.length_b   1.000
_cell.length_c   1.000
_cell.angle_alpha   90.00
_cell.angle_beta   90.00
_cell.angle_gamma   90.00
#
_symmetry.space_group_name_H-M   'P 1'
#
loop_
_entity.id
_entity.type
_entity.pdbx_description
1 polymer ?
#
loop_
_entity_poly.entity_id
_entity_poly.type
_entity_poly.pdbx_seq_one_letter_code
_entity_poly.pdbx_strand_id
1 'polypeptide(L)'
;MMVMMNDWTKQSIRCLRLRLGWSQADLARRLSCASTEVDLWECGEMTPNPRIANELIRIAKQADACSNEVHSSPIAESICDRKALGQIGFSDVKEDIEF
;
A
#
# COMPACT_ATOMS: atom_id res chain seq x y z
N MET A 1 -5.52 -13.44 0.19
CA MET A 1 -6.54 -13.29 1.25
C MET A 1 -6.92 -11.82 1.34
N MET A 2 -8.17 -11.47 1.04
CA MET A 2 -8.66 -10.09 1.04
C MET A 2 -9.11 -9.74 2.47
N VAL A 3 -8.33 -8.90 3.17
CA VAL A 3 -8.69 -8.44 4.53
C VAL A 3 -9.79 -7.39 4.38
N MET A 4 -11.04 -7.82 4.54
CA MET A 4 -12.19 -6.94 4.76
C MET A 4 -12.54 -6.97 6.24
N MET A 5 -11.85 -6.18 7.07
CA MET A 5 -12.37 -5.65 8.34
C MET A 5 -11.37 -4.63 8.91
N ASN A 6 -11.92 -3.59 9.51
CA ASN A 6 -11.37 -2.25 9.73
C ASN A 6 -10.33 -2.13 10.88
N ASP A 7 -9.54 -3.17 11.15
CA ASP A 7 -8.69 -3.20 12.35
C ASP A 7 -7.25 -2.79 12.02
N TRP A 8 -7.05 -1.47 11.92
CA TRP A 8 -5.72 -0.88 11.94
C TRP A 8 -5.06 -1.13 13.30
N THR A 9 -4.23 -2.16 13.35
CA THR A 9 -3.38 -2.42 14.52
C THR A 9 -2.21 -1.44 14.57
N LYS A 10 -1.65 -1.26 15.77
CA LYS A 10 -0.43 -0.47 15.97
C LYS A 10 0.72 -0.87 15.04
N GLN A 11 0.86 -2.17 14.78
CA GLN A 11 1.90 -2.72 13.91
C GLN A 11 1.60 -2.45 12.44
N SER A 12 0.35 -2.60 11.99
CA SER A 12 0.01 -2.38 10.58
C SER A 12 0.11 -0.90 10.17
N ILE A 13 -0.26 0.02 11.07
CA ILE A 13 -0.06 1.47 10.87
C ILE A 13 1.43 1.78 10.72
N ARG A 14 2.25 1.30 11.67
CA ARG A 14 3.70 1.50 11.65
C ARG A 14 4.35 0.91 10.40
N CYS A 15 3.98 -0.32 10.03
CA CYS A 15 4.48 -0.99 8.83
C CYS A 15 4.14 -0.21 7.56
N LEU A 16 2.89 0.25 7.40
CA LEU A 16 2.50 1.07 6.25
C LEU A 16 3.33 2.34 6.15
N ARG A 17 3.49 3.06 7.27
CA ARG A 17 4.27 4.29 7.34
C ARG A 17 5.73 4.06 6.95
N LEU A 18 6.38 3.05 7.50
CA LEU A 18 7.77 2.73 7.23
C LEU A 18 7.97 2.24 5.79
N ARG A 19 7.04 1.44 5.25
CA ARG A 19 7.06 0.99 3.84
C ARG A 19 7.05 2.16 2.87
N LEU A 20 6.41 3.27 3.25
CA LEU A 20 6.33 4.50 2.46
C LEU A 20 7.47 5.49 2.75
N GLY A 21 8.41 5.15 3.64
CA GLY A 21 9.53 6.01 4.03
C GLY A 21 9.10 7.25 4.82
N TRP A 22 7.98 7.21 5.53
CA TRP A 22 7.42 8.37 6.23
C TRP A 22 7.79 8.42 7.72
N SER A 23 8.02 9.63 8.24
CA SER A 23 8.00 9.88 9.68
C SER A 23 6.55 9.89 10.22
N GLN A 24 6.36 9.82 11.54
CA GLN A 24 5.02 9.96 12.15
C GLN A 24 4.36 11.29 11.77
N ALA A 25 5.15 12.38 11.71
CA ALA A 25 4.68 13.69 11.28
C ALA A 25 4.24 13.71 9.80
N ASP A 26 4.91 12.95 8.94
CA ASP A 26 4.54 12.83 7.53
C ASP A 26 3.24 12.07 7.31
N LEU A 27 2.97 11.04 8.13
CA LEU A 27 1.69 10.34 8.13
C LEU A 27 0.59 11.27 8.66
N ALA A 28 0.84 11.98 9.75
CA ALA A 28 -0.11 12.92 10.36
C ALA A 28 -0.52 14.03 9.38
N ARG A 29 0.45 14.62 8.66
CA ARG A 29 0.20 15.64 7.63
C ARG A 29 -0.75 15.12 6.54
N ARG A 30 -0.57 13.88 6.11
CA ARG A 30 -1.41 13.26 5.05
C ARG A 30 -2.82 12.92 5.51
N LEU A 31 -2.96 12.58 6.79
CA LEU A 31 -4.25 12.28 7.41
C LEU A 31 -4.97 13.53 7.95
N SER A 32 -4.29 14.68 7.95
CA SER A 32 -4.75 15.93 8.55
C SER A 32 -5.12 15.74 10.02
N CYS A 33 -4.18 15.19 10.79
CA CYS A 33 -4.30 14.95 12.23
C CYS A 33 -3.03 15.41 12.96
N ALA A 34 -3.01 15.36 14.29
CA ALA A 34 -1.80 15.67 15.05
C ALA A 34 -0.80 14.51 15.01
N SER A 35 0.50 14.81 15.06
CA SER A 35 1.55 13.78 15.13
C SER A 35 1.47 12.94 16.41
N THR A 36 0.97 13.52 17.49
CA THR A 36 0.72 12.82 18.75
C THR A 36 -0.36 11.75 18.62
N GLU A 37 -1.38 11.95 17.77
CA GLU A 37 -2.39 10.92 17.53
C GLU A 37 -1.79 9.69 16.83
N VAL A 38 -0.89 9.91 15.86
CA VAL A 38 -0.16 8.82 15.19
C VAL A 38 0.69 8.02 16.19
N ASP A 39 1.35 8.71 17.12
CA ASP A 39 2.13 8.05 18.17
C ASP A 39 1.26 7.18 19.09
N LEU A 40 0.11 7.69 19.52
CA LEU A 40 -0.85 6.93 20.33
C LEU A 40 -1.37 5.69 19.58
N TRP A 41 -1.62 5.80 18.27
CA TRP A 41 -2.03 4.65 17.46
C TRP A 41 -0.91 3.60 17.33
N GLU A 42 0.34 4.02 17.12
CA GLU A 42 1.48 3.10 17.00
C GLU A 42 1.95 2.52 18.34
N CYS A 43 1.59 3.13 19.46
CA CYS A 43 1.74 2.54 20.79
C CYS A 43 0.60 1.58 21.14
N GLY A 44 -0.58 1.77 20.53
CA GLY A 44 -1.79 0.99 20.80
C GLY A 44 -2.65 1.56 21.93
N GLU A 45 -2.39 2.80 22.33
CA GLU A 45 -3.14 3.53 23.36
C GLU A 45 -4.47 4.10 22.82
N MET A 46 -4.57 4.24 21.50
CA MET A 46 -5.74 4.77 20.82
C MET A 46 -5.92 4.07 19.46
N THR A 47 -7.16 3.98 18.98
CA THR A 47 -7.45 3.53 17.61
C THR A 47 -7.86 4.71 16.72
N PRO A 48 -7.54 4.69 15.42
CA PRO A 48 -8.01 5.70 14.49
C PRO A 48 -9.54 5.71 14.40
N ASN A 49 -10.13 6.90 14.30
CA ASN A 49 -11.57 7.01 14.00
C ASN A 49 -11.88 6.51 12.57
N PRO A 50 -13.16 6.23 12.24
CA PRO A 50 -13.53 5.66 10.95
C PRO A 50 -13.09 6.49 9.72
N ARG A 51 -13.04 7.82 9.81
CA ARG A 51 -12.56 8.68 8.72
C ARG A 51 -11.08 8.41 8.44
N ILE A 52 -10.27 8.39 9.49
CA ILE A 52 -8.83 8.12 9.38
C ILE A 52 -8.57 6.68 8.93
N ALA A 53 -9.33 5.71 9.44
CA ALA A 53 -9.23 4.31 9.03
C ALA A 53 -9.46 4.15 7.52
N ASN A 54 -10.45 4.85 6.95
CA ASN A 54 -10.69 4.86 5.51
C ASN A 54 -9.55 5.51 4.71
N GLU A 55 -8.96 6.60 5.20
CA GLU A 55 -7.80 7.20 4.54
C GLU A 55 -6.57 6.29 4.57
N LEU A 56 -6.34 5.59 5.68
CA LEU A 56 -5.29 4.58 5.77
C LEU A 56 -5.51 3.44 4.77
N ILE A 57 -6.75 2.98 4.57
CA ILE A 57 -7.11 1.99 3.53
C ILE A 57 -6.75 2.52 2.14
N ARG A 58 -7.09 3.77 1.85
CA ARG A 58 -6.78 4.40 0.56
C ARG A 58 -5.27 4.47 0.32
N ILE A 59 -4.50 4.89 1.32
CA ILE A 59 -3.04 4.95 1.26
C ILE A 59 -2.44 3.55 1.05
N ALA A 60 -2.92 2.55 1.77
CA ALA A 60 -2.45 1.17 1.64
C ALA A 60 -2.71 0.62 0.24
N LYS A 61 -3.92 0.81 -0.31
CA LYS A 61 -4.26 0.40 -1.67
C LYS A 61 -3.37 1.07 -2.72
N GLN A 62 -3.08 2.36 -2.56
CA GLN A 62 -2.19 3.09 -3.48
C GLN A 62 -0.76 2.54 -3.43
N ALA A 63 -0.27 2.25 -2.22
CA ALA A 63 1.05 1.66 -2.02
C ALA A 63 1.15 0.27 -2.66
N ASP A 64 0.12 -0.57 -2.50
CA ASP A 64 0.07 -1.90 -3.10
C ASP A 64 -0.01 -1.82 -4.64
N ALA A 65 -0.82 -0.91 -5.18
CA ALA A 65 -0.91 -0.70 -6.63
C ALA A 65 0.44 -0.28 -7.25
N CYS A 66 1.12 0.69 -6.64
CA CYS A 66 2.45 1.13 -7.07
C CYS A 66 3.47 -0.02 -6.99
N SER A 67 3.46 -0.79 -5.89
CA SER A 67 4.35 -1.94 -5.73
C SER A 67 4.11 -3.00 -6.80
N ASN A 68 2.85 -3.28 -7.13
CA ASN A 68 2.49 -4.25 -8.16
C ASN A 68 2.93 -3.78 -9.55
N GLU A 69 2.73 -2.50 -9.87
CA GLU A 69 3.13 -1.92 -11.15
C GLU A 69 4.65 -1.99 -11.35
N VAL A 70 5.43 -1.53 -10.36
CA VAL A 70 6.90 -1.58 -10.41
C VAL A 70 7.42 -3.01 -10.56
N HIS A 71 6.78 -3.97 -9.88
CA HIS A 71 7.15 -5.37 -9.95
C HIS A 71 6.82 -5.99 -11.33
N SER A 72 5.66 -5.66 -11.89
CA SER A 72 5.15 -6.29 -13.12
C SER A 72 5.62 -5.61 -14.41
N SER A 73 5.94 -4.31 -14.41
CA SER A 73 6.29 -3.56 -15.65
C SER A 73 7.45 -4.17 -16.43
N PRO A 74 8.60 -4.52 -15.82
CA PRO A 74 9.73 -5.05 -16.59
C PRO A 74 9.41 -6.37 -17.30
N ILE A 75 8.58 -7.21 -16.68
CA ILE A 75 8.17 -8.49 -17.24
C ILE A 75 7.13 -8.27 -18.33
N ALA A 76 6.17 -7.37 -18.11
CA ALA A 76 5.21 -6.96 -19.12
C ALA A 76 5.91 -6.43 -20.39
N GLU A 77 6.92 -5.58 -20.24
CA GLU A 77 7.76 -5.06 -21.33
C GLU A 77 8.45 -6.20 -22.09
N SER A 78 9.13 -7.11 -21.39
CA SER A 78 9.79 -8.27 -21.99
C SER A 78 8.83 -9.17 -22.79
N ILE A 79 7.61 -9.39 -22.28
CA ILE A 79 6.61 -10.21 -22.98
C ILE A 79 6.08 -9.48 -24.21
N CYS A 80 5.77 -8.19 -24.09
CA CYS A 80 5.31 -7.36 -25.20
C CYS A 80 6.34 -7.35 -26.34
N ASP A 81 7.61 -7.15 -26.03
CA ASP A 81 8.69 -7.16 -27.02
C ASP A 81 8.84 -8.54 -27.68
N ARG A 82 8.89 -9.61 -26.87
CA ARG A 82 9.06 -10.99 -27.35
C ARG A 82 7.91 -11.46 -28.24
N LYS A 83 6.68 -11.05 -27.92
CA LYS A 83 5.45 -11.46 -28.61
C LYS A 83 4.93 -10.41 -29.61
N ALA A 84 5.64 -9.29 -29.78
CA ALA A 84 5.23 -8.15 -30.60
C ALA A 84 3.81 -7.63 -30.26
N LEU A 85 3.51 -7.52 -28.96
CA LEU A 85 2.21 -7.02 -28.46
C LEU A 85 2.31 -5.54 -28.07
N GLY A 86 1.23 -4.78 -28.29
CA GLY A 86 1.13 -3.39 -27.82
C GLY A 86 0.63 -3.26 -26.38
N GLN A 87 0.07 -4.33 -25.81
CA GLN A 87 -0.41 -4.40 -24.43
C GLN A 87 -0.53 -5.86 -23.98
N ILE A 88 -0.53 -6.07 -22.67
CA ILE A 88 -0.71 -7.39 -22.04
C ILE A 88 -1.60 -7.28 -20.80
N GLY A 89 -2.42 -8.31 -20.56
CA GLY A 89 -3.25 -8.38 -19.37
C GLY A 89 -2.42 -8.71 -18.12
N PHE A 90 -2.83 -8.18 -16.97
CA PHE A 90 -2.11 -8.40 -15.71
C PHE A 90 -2.05 -9.89 -15.30
N SER A 91 -3.08 -10.68 -15.65
CA SER A 91 -3.09 -12.13 -15.41
C SER A 91 -1.98 -12.85 -16.20
N ASP A 92 -1.74 -12.43 -17.44
CA ASP A 92 -0.74 -13.05 -18.31
C ASP A 92 0.69 -12.72 -17.86
N VAL A 93 0.89 -11.56 -17.21
CA VAL A 93 2.18 -11.18 -16.62
C VAL A 93 2.50 -11.99 -15.37
N LYS A 94 1.48 -12.35 -14.57
CA LYS A 94 1.65 -13.14 -13.34
C LYS A 94 2.13 -14.56 -13.61
N GLU A 95 1.68 -15.18 -14.69
CA GLU A 95 2.12 -16.53 -15.05
C GLU A 95 3.64 -16.57 -15.23
N ASP A 96 4.25 -15.57 -15.88
CA ASP A 96 5.72 -15.49 -16.08
C ASP A 96 6.50 -15.00 -14.83
N ILE A 97 5.84 -14.41 -13.80
CA ILE A 97 6.48 -14.01 -12.53
C ILE A 97 6.76 -15.20 -11.62
N GLU A 98 5.93 -16.24 -11.67
CA GLU A 98 5.96 -17.38 -10.75
C GLU A 98 6.85 -18.55 -11.23
N PHE A 99 7.60 -18.38 -12.34
CA PHE A 99 8.59 -19.34 -12.88
C PHE A 99 10.03 -18.86 -12.72
#